data_AF-W4HCQ5-F1
#
_entry.id   AF-W4HCQ5-F1
#
_cell.length_a   1.000
_cell.length_b   1.000
_cell.length_c   1.000
_cell.angle_alpha   90.00
_cell.angle_beta   90.00
_cell.angle_gamma   90.00
#
_symmetry.space_group_name_H-M   'P 1'
#
loop_
_entity.id
_entity.type
_entity.pdbx_description
1 polymer ?
#
loop_
_entity_poly.entity_id
_entity_poly.type
_entity_poly.pdbx_seq_one_letter_code
_entity_poly.pdbx_strand_id
1 'polypeptide(L)'
;MGFLAPAEAVVAQAIAQAIAPPPPPDITRWCEENIVFDARSPMPGPFDSSRFAFLREIHEVLSPEHASREVTLRGSAQWGKTVSVIQPTLAEWHEYTPLDSLIVHPTGSAASEWVNNKWMPMRRQAPGLIRVFGSGRGENRDNTFNQETLDRNGSIKVASAGSPADLTGTSRRLVIMDDVSKFEPSEKGDPEKLAESRASGYEDAKILRVSTAMIKGTCRITLAYERSDQRLYHVPCPHCGHEQPLTWENFRRNLDPERLHAAHFTCDSCQDAIRHGDKERIVRLGRWVRHNPNGGHPGFHLWRAYAPQRDWGSIAAEYAQVMGWSRIDAPSASLDDATSPEAGSAPRNRKATAPVVSAAIEQVFWNDVLGLPYEQATDAPDWEQLRDRTENAEPGEVLERGVLPATGFIFAAGV
;
A
#
# COMPACT_ATOMS: atom_id res chain seq x y z
N MET A 1 -31.46 1.99 54.58
CA MET A 1 -32.60 1.78 53.66
C MET A 1 -32.13 2.17 52.27
N GLY A 2 -31.82 1.19 51.43
CA GLY A 2 -31.49 1.46 50.03
C GLY A 2 -32.79 1.63 49.25
N PHE A 3 -32.99 2.80 48.63
CA PHE A 3 -34.11 3.00 47.73
C PHE A 3 -33.88 2.14 46.48
N LEU A 4 -34.72 1.12 46.29
CA LEU A 4 -34.76 0.36 45.05
C LEU A 4 -35.29 1.27 43.95
N ALA A 5 -34.65 1.25 42.78
CA ALA A 5 -35.13 1.97 41.61
C ALA A 5 -36.56 1.50 41.25
N PRO A 6 -37.48 2.40 40.87
CA PRO A 6 -38.81 2.01 40.41
C PRO A 6 -38.73 1.07 39.22
N ALA A 7 -39.50 -0.02 39.22
CA ALA A 7 -39.49 -1.00 38.12
C ALA A 7 -39.80 -0.35 36.76
N GLU A 8 -40.69 0.64 36.74
CA GLU A 8 -41.01 1.44 35.56
C GLU A 8 -39.78 2.19 35.00
N ALA A 9 -38.96 2.78 35.86
CA ALA A 9 -37.74 3.49 35.45
C ALA A 9 -36.70 2.52 34.85
N VAL A 10 -36.56 1.33 35.44
CA VAL A 10 -35.66 0.28 34.92
C VAL A 10 -36.13 -0.22 33.56
N VAL A 11 -37.43 -0.49 33.39
CA VAL A 11 -38.01 -0.93 32.11
C VAL A 11 -37.90 0.16 31.04
N ALA A 12 -38.23 1.41 31.38
CA ALA A 12 -38.11 2.53 30.45
C ALA A 12 -36.65 2.76 30.00
N GLN A 13 -35.69 2.61 30.91
CA GLN A 13 -34.27 2.71 30.59
C GLN A 13 -33.79 1.56 29.71
N ALA A 14 -34.24 0.33 29.96
CA ALA A 14 -33.93 -0.82 29.11
C ALA A 14 -34.53 -0.68 27.70
N ILE A 15 -35.77 -0.22 27.59
CA ILE A 15 -36.42 0.09 26.30
C ILE A 15 -35.64 1.20 25.59
N ALA A 16 -35.33 2.30 26.27
CA ALA A 16 -34.56 3.41 25.71
C ALA A 16 -33.19 2.96 25.17
N GLN A 17 -32.49 2.09 25.91
CA GLN A 17 -31.23 1.49 25.47
C GLN A 17 -31.42 0.55 24.27
N ALA A 18 -32.52 -0.19 24.20
CA ALA A 18 -32.81 -1.11 23.10
C ALA A 18 -33.27 -0.41 21.81
N ILE A 19 -33.94 0.75 21.91
CA ILE A 19 -34.41 1.53 20.75
C ILE A 19 -33.43 2.62 20.31
N ALA A 20 -32.44 2.96 21.13
CA ALA A 20 -31.39 3.88 20.73
C ALA A 20 -30.63 3.27 19.54
N PRO A 21 -30.51 3.97 18.40
CA PRO A 21 -29.70 3.47 17.30
C PRO A 21 -28.26 3.29 17.81
N PRO A 22 -27.56 2.22 17.39
CA PRO A 22 -26.16 2.07 17.73
C PRO A 22 -25.39 3.30 17.24
N PRO A 23 -24.30 3.70 17.93
CA PRO A 23 -23.46 4.76 17.42
C PRO A 23 -22.96 4.39 16.01
N PRO A 24 -22.75 5.38 15.12
CA PRO A 24 -22.18 5.14 13.82
C PRO A 24 -20.90 4.29 13.90
N PRO A 25 -20.68 3.39 12.94
CA PRO A 25 -19.50 2.54 12.92
C PRO A 25 -18.26 3.39 12.71
N ASP A 26 -17.27 3.20 13.58
CA ASP A 26 -16.02 3.97 13.60
C ASP A 26 -14.83 3.02 13.71
N ILE A 27 -14.23 2.74 12.56
CA ILE A 27 -13.08 1.84 12.43
C ILE A 27 -11.86 2.41 13.17
N THR A 28 -11.71 3.74 13.26
CA THR A 28 -10.59 4.36 13.99
C THR A 28 -10.74 4.14 15.49
N ARG A 29 -11.94 4.39 16.03
CA ARG A 29 -12.28 4.09 17.43
C ARG A 29 -12.07 2.61 17.72
N TRP A 30 -12.55 1.72 16.84
CA TRP A 30 -12.36 0.28 16.99
C TRP A 30 -10.88 -0.09 17.11
N CYS A 31 -10.00 0.52 16.31
CA CYS A 31 -8.55 0.32 16.43
C CYS A 31 -8.02 0.75 17.80
N GLU A 32 -8.38 1.93 18.29
CA GLU A 32 -7.92 2.45 19.59
C GLU A 32 -8.38 1.58 20.76
N GLU A 33 -9.58 1.00 20.67
CA GLU A 33 -10.17 0.17 21.72
C GLU A 33 -9.62 -1.27 21.73
N ASN A 34 -9.24 -1.82 20.57
CA ASN A 34 -8.98 -3.25 20.42
C ASN A 34 -7.55 -3.62 20.01
N ILE A 35 -6.76 -2.68 19.46
CA ILE A 35 -5.40 -2.98 18.99
C ILE A 35 -4.38 -2.56 20.04
N VAL A 36 -3.63 -3.56 20.52
CA VAL A 36 -2.46 -3.36 21.37
C VAL A 36 -1.27 -4.05 20.73
N PHE A 37 -0.24 -3.29 20.41
CA PHE A 37 1.01 -3.81 19.89
C PHE A 37 1.84 -4.39 21.05
N ASP A 38 2.30 -5.63 20.88
CA ASP A 38 3.11 -6.31 21.88
C ASP A 38 4.54 -5.76 21.96
N ALA A 39 5.32 -6.24 22.94
CA ALA A 39 6.70 -5.81 23.17
C ALA A 39 7.68 -6.11 22.01
N ARG A 40 7.29 -6.92 21.02
CA ARG A 40 8.11 -7.21 19.82
C ARG A 40 7.88 -6.18 18.73
N SER A 41 6.82 -5.38 18.82
CA SER A 41 6.59 -4.25 17.92
C SER A 41 7.65 -3.16 18.15
N PRO A 42 8.13 -2.49 17.09
CA PRO A 42 8.93 -1.26 17.23
C PRO A 42 8.20 -0.15 17.99
N MET A 43 6.87 -0.25 18.09
CA MET A 43 5.99 0.68 18.80
C MET A 43 5.04 -0.13 19.68
N PRO A 44 5.47 -0.58 20.87
CA PRO A 44 4.61 -1.33 21.78
C PRO A 44 3.58 -0.41 22.46
N GLY A 45 2.45 -0.97 22.85
CA GLY A 45 1.37 -0.26 23.52
C GLY A 45 0.08 -0.14 22.69
N PRO A 46 -0.92 0.57 23.21
CA PRO A 46 -2.20 0.75 22.52
C PRO A 46 -2.01 1.51 21.21
N PHE A 47 -2.88 1.22 20.24
CA PHE A 47 -2.93 1.96 18.98
C PHE A 47 -3.23 3.45 19.24
N ASP A 48 -2.42 4.33 18.62
CA ASP A 48 -2.54 5.79 18.76
C ASP A 48 -2.89 6.41 17.41
N SER A 49 -4.16 6.81 17.23
CA SER A 49 -4.65 7.43 15.99
C SER A 49 -4.00 8.78 15.67
N SER A 50 -3.30 9.42 16.61
CA SER A 50 -2.55 10.66 16.35
C SER A 50 -1.24 10.39 15.62
N ARG A 51 -0.63 9.21 15.84
CA ARG A 51 0.60 8.76 15.14
C ARG A 51 0.30 8.19 13.75
N PHE A 52 -0.91 7.70 13.56
CA PHE A 52 -1.41 7.17 12.30
C PHE A 52 -2.56 8.02 11.75
N ALA A 53 -2.46 9.36 11.86
CA ALA A 53 -3.54 10.29 11.50
C ALA A 53 -4.05 10.11 10.06
N PHE A 54 -3.19 9.68 9.13
CA PHE A 54 -3.56 9.34 7.76
C PHE A 54 -4.61 8.21 7.64
N LEU A 55 -4.78 7.37 8.66
CA LEU A 55 -5.76 6.29 8.66
C LEU A 55 -7.20 6.79 8.86
N ARG A 56 -7.41 7.95 9.49
CA ARG A 56 -8.76 8.40 9.89
C ARG A 56 -9.72 8.50 8.71
N GLU A 57 -9.29 9.19 7.65
CA GLU A 57 -10.12 9.35 6.45
C GLU A 57 -10.23 8.05 5.66
N ILE A 58 -9.20 7.19 5.68
CA ILE A 58 -9.26 5.85 5.08
C ILE A 58 -10.34 5.01 5.78
N HIS A 59 -10.37 5.04 7.11
CA HIS A 59 -11.38 4.39 7.94
C HIS A 59 -12.77 4.98 7.71
N GLU A 60 -12.90 6.30 7.65
CA GLU A 60 -14.16 6.98 7.38
C GLU A 60 -14.76 6.51 6.04
N VAL A 61 -13.99 6.49 4.95
CA VAL A 61 -14.52 6.04 3.66
C VAL A 61 -14.83 4.54 3.60
N LEU A 62 -14.19 3.74 4.45
CA LEU A 62 -14.40 2.31 4.58
C LEU A 62 -15.55 1.94 5.51
N SER A 63 -16.08 2.91 6.26
CA SER A 63 -17.24 2.71 7.13
C SER A 63 -18.44 2.11 6.35
N PRO A 64 -19.20 1.20 6.98
CA PRO A 64 -20.47 0.70 6.43
C PRO A 64 -21.45 1.78 6.00
N GLU A 65 -21.45 2.93 6.68
CA GLU A 65 -22.38 4.02 6.40
C GLU A 65 -21.86 4.99 5.32
N HIS A 66 -20.60 4.89 4.92
CA HIS A 66 -20.04 5.77 3.91
C HIS A 66 -20.45 5.35 2.50
N ALA A 67 -20.99 6.29 1.72
CA ALA A 67 -21.61 6.05 0.41
C ALA A 67 -20.66 5.47 -0.67
N SER A 68 -19.35 5.56 -0.49
CA SER A 68 -18.41 5.04 -1.50
C SER A 68 -18.46 3.53 -1.60
N ARG A 69 -18.85 2.99 -2.75
CA ARG A 69 -18.82 1.56 -3.03
C ARG A 69 -17.40 1.01 -3.17
N GLU A 70 -16.51 1.77 -3.80
CA GLU A 70 -15.14 1.32 -4.07
C GLU A 70 -14.13 2.15 -3.30
N VAL A 71 -13.05 1.52 -2.84
CA VAL A 71 -11.91 2.20 -2.20
C VAL A 71 -10.62 1.55 -2.70
N THR A 72 -9.65 2.37 -3.08
CA THR A 72 -8.33 1.89 -3.53
C THR A 72 -7.23 2.40 -2.61
N LEU A 73 -6.36 1.51 -2.16
CA LEU A 73 -5.20 1.84 -1.33
C LEU A 73 -3.93 1.32 -1.99
N ARG A 74 -3.26 2.20 -2.73
CA ARG A 74 -1.95 1.92 -3.33
C ARG A 74 -0.86 2.44 -2.40
N GLY A 75 -0.03 1.58 -1.85
CA GLY A 75 1.04 2.10 -1.00
C GLY A 75 2.19 1.15 -0.81
N SER A 76 3.30 1.67 -0.30
CA SER A 76 4.53 0.92 -0.08
C SER A 76 4.32 -0.27 0.85
N ALA A 77 5.24 -1.23 0.84
CA ALA A 77 5.20 -2.34 1.78
C ALA A 77 5.41 -1.86 3.21
N GLN A 78 4.89 -2.64 4.17
CA GLN A 78 5.22 -2.57 5.60
C GLN A 78 4.91 -1.26 6.37
N TRP A 79 3.97 -0.43 5.90
CA TRP A 79 3.49 0.68 6.72
C TRP A 79 2.29 0.34 7.62
N GLY A 80 1.63 -0.81 7.39
CA GLY A 80 0.54 -1.30 8.26
C GLY A 80 -0.77 -1.64 7.55
N LYS A 81 -0.86 -1.58 6.22
CA LYS A 81 -2.10 -1.78 5.43
C LYS A 81 -2.99 -2.94 5.92
N THR A 82 -2.43 -4.15 6.08
CA THR A 82 -3.23 -5.30 6.52
C THR A 82 -3.75 -5.14 7.96
N VAL A 83 -2.88 -4.80 8.91
CA VAL A 83 -3.21 -4.78 10.35
C VAL A 83 -4.01 -3.55 10.75
N SER A 84 -3.81 -2.44 10.06
CA SER A 84 -4.39 -1.15 10.42
C SER A 84 -5.45 -0.64 9.42
N VAL A 85 -5.79 -1.41 8.38
CA VAL A 85 -6.90 -1.06 7.46
C VAL A 85 -7.79 -2.28 7.24
N ILE A 86 -7.23 -3.38 6.72
CA ILE A 86 -8.03 -4.56 6.34
C ILE A 86 -8.71 -5.20 7.55
N GLN A 87 -7.94 -5.55 8.58
CA GLN A 87 -8.50 -6.25 9.73
C GLN A 87 -9.51 -5.41 10.53
N PRO A 88 -9.22 -4.12 10.84
CA PRO A 88 -10.18 -3.27 11.55
C PRO A 88 -11.45 -3.03 10.76
N THR A 89 -11.33 -2.83 9.43
CA THR A 89 -12.51 -2.71 8.56
C THR A 89 -13.36 -3.97 8.64
N LEU A 90 -12.74 -5.15 8.50
CA LEU A 90 -13.47 -6.41 8.60
C LEU A 90 -14.13 -6.57 9.98
N ALA A 91 -13.42 -6.22 11.04
CA ALA A 91 -13.90 -6.39 12.40
C ALA A 91 -15.10 -5.49 12.71
N GLU A 92 -14.97 -4.17 12.49
CA GLU A 92 -16.05 -3.21 12.76
C GLU A 92 -17.30 -3.52 11.93
N TRP A 93 -17.13 -3.93 10.67
CA TRP A 93 -18.26 -4.34 9.83
C TRP A 93 -19.04 -5.54 10.39
N HIS A 94 -18.36 -6.54 10.94
CA HIS A 94 -19.00 -7.70 11.57
C HIS A 94 -19.59 -7.40 12.95
N GLU A 95 -19.02 -6.45 13.69
CA GLU A 95 -19.59 -5.99 14.96
C GLU A 95 -20.80 -5.06 14.77
N TYR A 96 -20.86 -4.34 13.65
CA TYR A 96 -21.92 -3.38 13.37
C TYR A 96 -23.19 -4.03 12.78
N THR A 97 -23.06 -4.99 11.86
CA THR A 97 -24.21 -5.59 11.15
C THR A 97 -24.00 -7.07 10.84
N PRO A 98 -25.09 -7.86 10.74
CA PRO A 98 -25.05 -9.15 10.05
C PRO A 98 -24.42 -9.01 8.66
N LEU A 99 -23.43 -9.85 8.35
CA LEU A 99 -22.54 -9.64 7.22
C LEU A 99 -21.98 -10.94 6.63
N ASP A 100 -22.13 -11.09 5.32
CA ASP A 100 -21.29 -11.97 4.52
C ASP A 100 -20.16 -11.19 3.86
N SER A 101 -18.93 -11.51 4.23
CA SER A 101 -17.70 -10.87 3.76
C SER A 101 -16.82 -11.84 2.97
N LEU A 102 -16.03 -11.29 2.04
CA LEU A 102 -15.03 -12.02 1.24
C LEU A 102 -13.70 -11.30 1.31
N ILE A 103 -12.64 -12.03 1.68
CA ILE A 103 -11.26 -11.56 1.66
C ILE A 103 -10.48 -12.43 0.69
N VAL A 104 -9.84 -11.79 -0.30
CA VAL A 104 -9.07 -12.47 -1.34
C VAL A 104 -7.60 -12.13 -1.18
N HIS A 105 -6.77 -13.16 -1.12
CA HIS A 105 -5.32 -13.06 -1.15
C HIS A 105 -4.77 -13.66 -2.46
N PRO A 106 -3.51 -13.36 -2.85
CA PRO A 106 -2.96 -13.84 -4.12
C PRO A 106 -2.92 -15.38 -4.21
N THR A 107 -2.58 -16.04 -3.11
CA THR A 107 -2.42 -17.50 -3.02
C THR A 107 -3.12 -18.07 -1.78
N GLY A 108 -3.42 -19.37 -1.81
CA GLY A 108 -3.98 -20.10 -0.67
C GLY A 108 -3.04 -20.13 0.55
N SER A 109 -1.72 -20.09 0.32
CA SER A 109 -0.71 -19.97 1.38
C SER A 109 -0.78 -18.59 2.06
N ALA A 110 -0.84 -17.51 1.29
CA ALA A 110 -0.98 -16.15 1.82
C ALA A 110 -2.29 -15.98 2.60
N ALA A 111 -3.39 -16.54 2.09
CA ALA A 111 -4.67 -16.59 2.79
C ALA A 111 -4.57 -17.33 4.13
N SER A 112 -4.00 -18.53 4.13
CA SER A 112 -3.82 -19.34 5.36
C SER A 112 -2.92 -18.63 6.38
N GLU A 113 -1.84 -18.00 5.91
CA GLU A 113 -0.92 -17.25 6.75
C GLU A 113 -1.61 -16.05 7.40
N TRP A 114 -2.39 -15.28 6.64
CA TRP A 114 -3.16 -14.16 7.18
C TRP A 114 -4.17 -14.63 8.24
N VAL A 115 -4.92 -15.71 7.96
CA VAL A 115 -5.91 -16.24 8.91
C VAL A 115 -5.25 -16.65 10.22
N ASN A 116 -4.21 -17.49 10.14
CA ASN A 116 -3.61 -18.10 11.31
C ASN A 116 -2.78 -17.11 12.14
N ASN A 117 -2.05 -16.22 11.47
CA ASN A 117 -1.05 -15.36 12.15
C ASN A 117 -1.55 -13.96 12.45
N LYS A 118 -2.63 -13.50 11.79
CA LYS A 118 -3.13 -12.13 11.95
C LYS A 118 -4.60 -12.10 12.37
N TRP A 119 -5.50 -12.75 11.65
CA TRP A 119 -6.94 -12.65 11.91
C TRP A 119 -7.38 -13.41 13.18
N MET A 120 -7.03 -14.69 13.31
CA MET A 120 -7.40 -15.49 14.48
C MET A 120 -6.85 -14.93 15.80
N PRO A 121 -5.60 -14.43 15.87
CA PRO A 121 -5.11 -13.72 17.05
C PRO A 121 -5.96 -12.50 17.43
N MET A 122 -6.29 -11.64 16.47
CA MET A 122 -7.13 -10.46 16.70
C MET A 122 -8.52 -10.84 17.19
N ARG A 123 -9.16 -11.82 16.53
CA ARG A 123 -10.48 -12.32 16.89
C ARG A 123 -10.54 -12.87 18.32
N ARG A 124 -9.46 -13.49 18.81
CA ARG A 124 -9.37 -14.02 20.19
C ARG A 124 -9.07 -12.96 21.24
N GLN A 125 -8.70 -11.74 20.83
CA GLN A 125 -8.33 -10.65 21.73
C GLN A 125 -9.44 -9.58 21.83
N ALA A 126 -10.06 -9.23 20.71
CA ALA A 126 -11.10 -8.21 20.65
C ALA A 126 -12.42 -8.73 21.26
N PRO A 127 -12.95 -8.12 22.34
CA PRO A 127 -14.16 -8.61 23.00
C PRO A 127 -15.38 -8.68 22.08
N GLY A 128 -15.53 -7.75 21.15
CA GLY A 128 -16.65 -7.75 20.20
C GLY A 128 -16.57 -8.89 19.20
N LEU A 129 -15.41 -9.16 18.62
CA LEU A 129 -15.20 -10.33 17.78
C LEU A 129 -15.40 -11.66 18.51
N ILE A 130 -15.05 -11.76 19.79
CA ILE A 130 -15.38 -12.93 20.61
C ILE A 130 -16.89 -13.10 20.74
N ARG A 131 -17.66 -12.00 20.90
CA ARG A 131 -19.13 -12.07 20.93
C ARG A 131 -19.71 -12.50 19.58
N VAL A 132 -19.17 -12.00 18.47
CA VAL A 132 -19.72 -12.27 17.13
C VAL A 132 -19.40 -13.69 16.66
N PHE A 133 -18.17 -14.15 16.87
CA PHE A 133 -17.69 -15.42 16.31
C PHE A 133 -17.42 -16.49 17.37
N GLY A 134 -17.38 -16.17 18.65
CA GLY A 134 -16.99 -17.08 19.72
C GLY A 134 -15.50 -17.11 20.00
N SER A 135 -15.12 -17.84 21.04
CA SER A 135 -13.74 -17.93 21.57
C SER A 135 -12.78 -18.78 20.71
N GLY A 136 -13.30 -19.43 19.66
CA GLY A 136 -12.56 -20.35 18.80
C GLY A 136 -12.27 -21.72 19.45
N ARG A 137 -13.02 -22.10 20.50
CA ARG A 137 -12.89 -23.39 21.22
C ARG A 137 -14.07 -24.34 20.96
N GLY A 138 -14.43 -24.54 19.70
CA GLY A 138 -15.46 -25.52 19.28
C GLY A 138 -16.91 -25.05 19.41
N GLU A 139 -17.14 -23.78 19.75
CA GLU A 139 -18.46 -23.15 19.81
C GLU A 139 -19.08 -22.91 18.42
N ASN A 140 -18.26 -22.98 17.36
CA ASN A 140 -18.62 -22.51 16.04
C ASN A 140 -18.00 -23.36 14.92
N ARG A 141 -18.60 -23.34 13.72
CA ARG A 141 -18.15 -24.10 12.54
C ARG A 141 -17.05 -23.32 11.79
N ASP A 142 -15.95 -23.07 12.47
CA ASP A 142 -14.81 -22.38 11.88
C ASP A 142 -13.89 -23.37 11.18
N ASN A 143 -13.57 -23.07 9.92
CA ASN A 143 -12.38 -23.56 9.27
C ASN A 143 -11.55 -22.37 8.76
N THR A 144 -10.31 -22.63 8.34
CA THR A 144 -9.38 -21.59 7.91
C THR A 144 -9.98 -20.65 6.88
N PHE A 145 -10.75 -21.17 5.92
CA PHE A 145 -11.25 -20.39 4.78
C PHE A 145 -12.72 -19.96 4.91
N ASN A 146 -13.48 -20.50 5.86
CA ASN A 146 -14.86 -20.15 6.11
C ASN A 146 -15.12 -20.14 7.61
N GLN A 147 -15.50 -18.98 8.13
CA GLN A 147 -15.84 -18.77 9.54
C GLN A 147 -17.25 -18.21 9.60
N GLU A 148 -18.13 -18.88 10.34
CA GLU A 148 -19.53 -18.47 10.50
C GLU A 148 -19.68 -17.63 11.78
N THR A 149 -20.67 -16.75 11.86
CA THR A 149 -21.01 -16.05 13.12
C THR A 149 -21.80 -16.97 14.05
N LEU A 150 -21.75 -16.73 15.37
CA LEU A 150 -22.48 -17.55 16.35
C LEU A 150 -24.00 -17.52 16.10
N ASP A 151 -24.52 -16.36 15.73
CA ASP A 151 -25.94 -16.14 15.43
C ASP A 151 -26.35 -16.64 14.03
N ARG A 152 -25.40 -17.18 13.25
CA ARG A 152 -25.60 -17.69 11.87
C ARG A 152 -26.26 -16.69 10.93
N ASN A 153 -25.94 -15.41 11.12
CA ASN A 153 -26.47 -14.29 10.33
C ASN A 153 -25.39 -13.65 9.43
N GLY A 154 -24.20 -14.25 9.37
CA GLY A 154 -23.07 -13.76 8.61
C GLY A 154 -21.90 -14.75 8.59
N SER A 155 -20.98 -14.53 7.66
CA SER A 155 -19.79 -15.35 7.48
C SER A 155 -18.60 -14.56 6.92
N ILE A 156 -17.40 -15.08 7.18
CA ILE A 156 -16.16 -14.68 6.52
C ILE A 156 -15.75 -15.80 5.59
N LYS A 157 -15.67 -15.50 4.28
CA LYS A 157 -14.98 -16.35 3.31
C LYS A 157 -13.60 -15.77 3.01
N VAL A 158 -12.57 -16.58 3.16
CA VAL A 158 -11.20 -16.25 2.76
C VAL A 158 -10.85 -17.09 1.54
N ALA A 159 -10.41 -16.46 0.46
CA ALA A 159 -10.18 -17.10 -0.82
C ALA A 159 -8.80 -16.78 -1.39
N SER A 160 -8.36 -17.63 -2.31
CA SER A 160 -7.17 -17.44 -3.14
C SER A 160 -7.58 -16.92 -4.51
N ALA A 161 -6.89 -15.91 -5.03
CA ALA A 161 -7.06 -15.45 -6.41
C ALA A 161 -6.77 -16.56 -7.43
N GLY A 162 -5.82 -17.46 -7.11
CA GLY A 162 -5.49 -18.64 -7.92
C GLY A 162 -6.53 -19.77 -7.88
N SER A 163 -7.64 -19.62 -7.14
CA SER A 163 -8.67 -20.66 -7.00
C SER A 163 -10.05 -20.12 -7.42
N PRO A 164 -10.35 -20.08 -8.73
CA PRO A 164 -11.57 -19.42 -9.23
C PRO A 164 -12.88 -19.99 -8.69
N ALA A 165 -12.90 -21.27 -8.32
CA ALA A 165 -14.06 -21.89 -7.67
C ALA A 165 -14.41 -21.22 -6.34
N ASP A 166 -13.41 -20.76 -5.59
CA ASP A 166 -13.61 -20.07 -4.30
C ASP A 166 -14.19 -18.67 -4.47
N LEU A 167 -13.92 -18.06 -5.63
CA LEU A 167 -14.44 -16.74 -5.99
C LEU A 167 -15.84 -16.78 -6.57
N THR A 168 -16.51 -17.94 -6.62
CA THR A 168 -17.88 -18.10 -7.12
C THR A 168 -18.87 -18.53 -6.02
N GLY A 169 -20.18 -18.33 -6.27
CA GLY A 169 -21.24 -19.06 -5.59
C GLY A 169 -21.96 -18.35 -4.42
N THR A 170 -21.52 -17.19 -3.93
CA THR A 170 -22.23 -16.44 -2.87
C THR A 170 -22.05 -14.94 -3.00
N SER A 171 -23.12 -14.16 -2.81
CA SER A 171 -23.06 -12.69 -2.76
C SER A 171 -22.45 -12.21 -1.43
N ARG A 172 -21.75 -11.07 -1.46
CA ARG A 172 -20.95 -10.55 -0.32
C ARG A 172 -21.10 -9.04 -0.23
N ARG A 173 -21.46 -8.49 0.94
CA ARG A 173 -21.60 -7.03 1.14
C ARG A 173 -20.26 -6.34 1.37
N LEU A 174 -19.25 -7.06 1.86
CA LEU A 174 -17.88 -6.55 2.01
C LEU A 174 -16.93 -7.45 1.22
N VAL A 175 -16.22 -6.89 0.24
CA VAL A 175 -15.20 -7.57 -0.56
C VAL A 175 -13.87 -6.84 -0.37
N ILE A 176 -12.87 -7.54 0.16
CA ILE A 176 -11.51 -7.01 0.36
C ILE A 176 -10.55 -7.84 -0.49
N MET A 177 -9.72 -7.16 -1.28
CA MET A 177 -8.68 -7.78 -2.09
C MET A 177 -7.32 -7.25 -1.62
N ASP A 178 -6.56 -8.12 -0.96
CA ASP A 178 -5.21 -7.81 -0.47
C ASP A 178 -4.16 -8.27 -1.49
N ASP A 179 -3.11 -7.48 -1.65
CA ASP A 179 -2.07 -7.68 -2.65
C ASP A 179 -2.59 -7.88 -4.10
N VAL A 180 -3.62 -7.11 -4.50
CA VAL A 180 -4.28 -7.25 -5.82
C VAL A 180 -3.33 -7.19 -7.01
N SER A 181 -2.19 -6.48 -6.92
CA SER A 181 -1.18 -6.45 -7.99
C SER A 181 -0.59 -7.82 -8.33
N LYS A 182 -0.62 -8.77 -7.38
CA LYS A 182 -0.11 -10.14 -7.54
C LYS A 182 -1.18 -11.11 -8.05
N PHE A 183 -2.37 -10.63 -8.42
CA PHE A 183 -3.44 -11.49 -8.91
C PHE A 183 -3.20 -11.86 -10.37
N GLU A 184 -3.06 -13.16 -10.62
CA GLU A 184 -2.88 -13.71 -11.95
C GLU A 184 -4.22 -14.14 -12.56
N PRO A 185 -4.47 -13.87 -13.85
CA PRO A 185 -5.64 -14.40 -14.54
C PRO A 185 -5.70 -15.92 -14.49
N SER A 186 -6.92 -16.46 -14.43
CA SER A 186 -7.18 -17.90 -14.45
C SER A 186 -7.92 -18.32 -15.71
N GLU A 187 -8.07 -19.62 -15.93
CA GLU A 187 -8.92 -20.16 -17.02
C GLU A 187 -10.37 -19.67 -16.96
N LYS A 188 -10.88 -19.32 -15.77
CA LYS A 188 -12.24 -18.80 -15.58
C LYS A 188 -12.34 -17.28 -15.71
N GLY A 189 -11.24 -16.63 -16.09
CA GLY A 189 -11.15 -15.18 -16.25
C GLY A 189 -10.40 -14.48 -15.11
N ASP A 190 -10.66 -13.18 -15.01
CA ASP A 190 -9.97 -12.28 -14.09
C ASP A 190 -10.47 -12.46 -12.64
N PRO A 191 -9.61 -12.86 -11.68
CA PRO A 191 -10.01 -13.05 -10.29
C PRO A 191 -10.49 -11.77 -9.59
N GLU A 192 -9.97 -10.59 -9.96
CA GLU A 192 -10.44 -9.31 -9.43
C GLU A 192 -11.89 -9.07 -9.83
N LYS A 193 -12.23 -9.30 -11.11
CA LYS A 193 -13.60 -9.19 -11.62
C LYS A 193 -14.54 -10.24 -11.03
N LEU A 194 -14.05 -11.47 -10.84
CA LEU A 194 -14.81 -12.51 -10.17
C LEU A 194 -15.13 -12.12 -8.72
N ALA A 195 -14.18 -11.56 -7.97
CA ALA A 195 -14.39 -11.09 -6.61
C ALA A 195 -15.35 -9.88 -6.56
N GLU A 196 -15.14 -8.86 -7.40
CA GLU A 196 -16.03 -7.69 -7.52
C GLU A 196 -17.48 -8.10 -7.79
N SER A 197 -17.69 -9.07 -8.68
CA SER A 197 -19.03 -9.54 -9.05
C SER A 197 -19.80 -10.23 -7.90
N ARG A 198 -19.16 -10.52 -6.77
CA ARG A 198 -19.83 -11.00 -5.55
C ARG A 198 -20.56 -9.89 -4.81
N ALA A 199 -20.14 -8.64 -5.00
CA ALA A 199 -20.80 -7.47 -4.43
C ALA A 199 -22.01 -6.98 -5.24
N SER A 200 -22.19 -7.44 -6.48
CA SER A 200 -23.18 -6.89 -7.42
C SER A 200 -24.64 -6.93 -6.95
N GLY A 201 -24.99 -7.86 -6.06
CA GLY A 201 -26.35 -7.99 -5.53
C GLY A 201 -26.74 -6.97 -4.45
N TYR A 202 -25.79 -6.13 -4.02
CA TYR A 202 -25.99 -5.16 -2.94
C TYR A 202 -25.54 -3.79 -3.43
N GLU A 203 -26.40 -2.79 -3.40
CA GLU A 203 -26.06 -1.42 -3.81
C GLU A 203 -25.05 -0.77 -2.84
N ASP A 204 -25.19 -1.08 -1.55
CA ASP A 204 -24.40 -0.59 -0.43
C ASP A 204 -23.13 -1.39 -0.14
N ALA A 205 -22.78 -2.37 -0.99
CA ALA A 205 -21.56 -3.14 -0.79
C ALA A 205 -20.29 -2.29 -0.85
N LYS A 206 -19.25 -2.72 -0.13
CA LYS A 206 -17.92 -2.11 -0.12
C LYS A 206 -16.91 -3.03 -0.80
N ILE A 207 -16.14 -2.47 -1.73
CA ILE A 207 -15.04 -3.14 -2.44
C ILE A 207 -13.74 -2.39 -2.12
N LEU A 208 -12.86 -3.02 -1.35
CA LEU A 208 -11.56 -2.48 -0.98
C LEU A 208 -10.45 -3.21 -1.74
N ARG A 209 -9.66 -2.45 -2.52
CA ARG A 209 -8.43 -2.93 -3.18
C ARG A 209 -7.21 -2.40 -2.45
N VAL A 210 -6.31 -3.27 -2.04
CA VAL A 210 -5.08 -2.92 -1.31
C VAL A 210 -3.89 -3.60 -1.99
N SER A 211 -2.83 -2.88 -2.31
CA SER A 211 -1.58 -3.51 -2.75
C SER A 211 -0.40 -2.53 -2.79
N THR A 212 0.82 -3.08 -2.91
CA THR A 212 1.96 -2.37 -3.46
C THR A 212 1.82 -2.25 -4.98
N ALA A 213 2.36 -1.18 -5.55
CA ALA A 213 2.50 -1.11 -7.00
C ALA A 213 3.58 -2.10 -7.48
N MET A 214 3.45 -2.59 -8.70
CA MET A 214 4.42 -3.48 -9.36
C MET A 214 4.95 -2.80 -10.64
N ILE A 215 4.75 -3.40 -11.80
CA ILE A 215 5.23 -2.86 -13.08
C ILE A 215 4.24 -1.85 -13.65
N LYS A 216 4.75 -0.70 -14.11
CA LYS A 216 3.95 0.34 -14.77
C LYS A 216 3.26 -0.23 -16.02
N GLY A 217 2.03 0.21 -16.28
CA GLY A 217 1.22 -0.24 -17.43
C GLY A 217 0.46 -1.56 -17.24
N THR A 218 0.95 -2.50 -16.43
CA THR A 218 0.29 -3.80 -16.20
C THR A 218 -0.24 -3.98 -14.76
N CYS A 219 0.16 -3.10 -13.84
CA CYS A 219 -0.18 -3.23 -12.43
C CYS A 219 -1.63 -2.85 -12.10
N ARG A 220 -2.41 -3.82 -11.63
CA ARG A 220 -3.83 -3.68 -11.25
C ARG A 220 -4.12 -2.54 -10.27
N ILE A 221 -3.38 -2.46 -9.15
CA ILE A 221 -3.61 -1.38 -8.16
C ILE A 221 -3.28 0.00 -8.72
N THR A 222 -2.33 0.07 -9.66
CA THR A 222 -1.94 1.33 -10.31
C THR A 222 -3.06 1.80 -11.22
N LEU A 223 -3.60 0.92 -12.06
CA LEU A 223 -4.76 1.22 -12.90
C LEU A 223 -6.00 1.58 -12.06
N ALA A 224 -6.22 0.91 -10.93
CA ALA A 224 -7.31 1.24 -10.01
C ALA A 224 -7.13 2.62 -9.36
N TYR A 225 -5.89 2.98 -8.98
CA TYR A 225 -5.57 4.29 -8.42
C TYR A 225 -5.71 5.39 -9.48
N GLU A 226 -5.30 5.16 -10.72
CA GLU A 226 -5.42 6.15 -11.80
C GLU A 226 -6.88 6.52 -12.10
N ARG A 227 -7.81 5.56 -11.99
CA ARG A 227 -9.27 5.79 -12.13
C ARG A 227 -9.92 6.47 -10.91
N SER A 228 -9.22 6.51 -9.77
CA SER A 228 -9.71 7.08 -8.51
C SER A 228 -9.52 8.59 -8.43
N ASP A 229 -9.89 9.20 -7.30
CA ASP A 229 -9.66 10.63 -7.03
C ASP A 229 -8.23 11.00 -6.62
N GLN A 230 -7.33 10.00 -6.60
CA GLN A 230 -5.88 10.13 -6.45
C GLN A 230 -5.46 11.01 -5.25
N ARG A 231 -5.92 10.64 -4.06
CA ARG A 231 -5.56 11.32 -2.82
C ARG A 231 -4.10 11.10 -2.44
N LEU A 232 -3.41 12.22 -2.20
CA LEU A 232 -2.10 12.28 -1.58
C LEU A 232 -2.21 12.90 -0.19
N TYR A 233 -1.44 12.39 0.77
CA TYR A 233 -1.44 12.92 2.13
C TYR A 233 -0.55 14.17 2.19
N HIS A 234 -1.16 15.33 2.40
CA HIS A 234 -0.46 16.60 2.50
C HIS A 234 -0.16 16.89 3.96
N VAL A 235 1.06 17.34 4.23
CA VAL A 235 1.51 17.73 5.57
C VAL A 235 1.93 19.20 5.57
N PRO A 236 1.65 19.96 6.65
CA PRO A 236 2.05 21.36 6.72
C PRO A 236 3.55 21.49 6.92
N CYS A 237 4.16 22.45 6.23
CA CYS A 237 5.53 22.87 6.47
C CYS A 237 5.67 23.34 7.93
N PRO A 238 6.69 22.88 8.66
CA PRO A 238 6.92 23.28 10.05
C PRO A 238 7.26 24.76 10.23
N HIS A 239 7.67 25.45 9.16
CA HIS A 239 8.15 26.84 9.19
C HIS A 239 7.09 27.84 8.69
N CYS A 240 6.44 27.56 7.56
CA CYS A 240 5.49 28.48 6.92
C CYS A 240 4.05 27.98 6.86
N GLY A 241 3.78 26.72 7.24
CA GLY A 241 2.43 26.14 7.21
C GLY A 241 1.91 25.72 5.83
N HIS A 242 2.66 25.95 4.74
CA HIS A 242 2.28 25.48 3.41
C HIS A 242 2.13 23.96 3.39
N GLU A 243 0.99 23.47 2.89
CA GLU A 243 0.70 22.04 2.82
C GLU A 243 1.16 21.43 1.50
N GLN A 244 1.90 20.33 1.59
CA GLN A 244 2.45 19.63 0.43
C GLN A 244 2.56 18.13 0.71
N PRO A 245 2.57 17.27 -0.34
CA PRO A 245 2.90 15.87 -0.17
C PRO A 245 4.41 15.69 -0.01
N LEU A 246 4.81 14.68 0.77
CA LEU A 246 6.16 14.16 0.80
C LEU A 246 6.40 13.29 -0.44
N THR A 247 6.90 13.86 -1.53
CA THR A 247 7.16 13.15 -2.81
C THR A 247 8.57 12.57 -2.86
N TRP A 248 8.78 11.50 -3.62
CA TRP A 248 10.11 10.93 -3.85
C TRP A 248 11.08 11.93 -4.49
N GLU A 249 10.63 12.71 -5.47
CA GLU A 249 11.45 13.69 -6.19
C GLU A 249 12.03 14.75 -5.23
N ASN A 250 11.18 15.26 -4.33
CA ASN A 250 11.55 16.18 -3.26
C ASN A 250 12.51 15.54 -2.24
N PHE A 251 12.32 14.27 -1.89
CA PHE A 251 13.25 13.57 -1.00
C PHE A 251 14.61 13.35 -1.66
N ARG A 252 14.62 12.86 -2.91
CA ARG A 252 15.81 12.49 -3.68
C ARG A 252 16.75 13.67 -3.90
N ARG A 253 16.22 14.88 -4.19
CA ARG A 253 17.04 16.10 -4.36
C ARG A 253 17.83 16.50 -3.11
N ASN A 254 17.44 15.99 -1.94
CA ASN A 254 18.02 16.31 -0.63
C ASN A 254 18.90 15.18 -0.09
N LEU A 255 19.25 14.20 -0.92
CA LEU A 255 20.16 13.12 -0.54
C LEU A 255 21.61 13.52 -0.77
N ASP A 256 22.41 13.39 0.29
CA ASP A 256 23.85 13.56 0.28
C ASP A 256 24.50 12.18 0.52
N PRO A 257 25.24 11.62 -0.45
CA PRO A 257 25.90 10.32 -0.31
C PRO A 257 26.82 10.23 0.92
N GLU A 258 27.40 11.34 1.36
CA GLU A 258 28.28 11.39 2.53
C GLU A 258 27.50 11.57 3.84
N ARG A 259 26.25 12.03 3.78
CA ARG A 259 25.41 12.37 4.94
C ARG A 259 23.96 11.89 4.79
N LEU A 260 23.78 10.60 4.51
CA LEU A 260 22.46 9.97 4.35
C LEU A 260 21.54 10.14 5.57
N HIS A 261 22.11 10.21 6.79
CA HIS A 261 21.37 10.46 8.02
C HIS A 261 20.72 11.87 8.08
N ALA A 262 21.17 12.80 7.24
CA ALA A 262 20.64 14.16 7.15
C ALA A 262 19.56 14.31 6.05
N ALA A 263 19.09 13.19 5.48
CA ALA A 263 18.02 13.19 4.49
C ALA A 263 16.74 13.87 5.00
N HIS A 264 16.15 14.70 4.15
CA HIS A 264 15.06 15.59 4.52
C HIS A 264 14.19 15.91 3.30
N PHE A 265 13.09 16.63 3.53
CA PHE A 265 12.28 17.21 2.46
C PHE A 265 12.47 18.73 2.47
N THR A 266 12.25 19.38 1.33
CA THR A 266 12.28 20.84 1.22
C THR A 266 10.86 21.35 1.03
N CYS A 267 10.48 22.42 1.73
CA CYS A 267 9.20 23.06 1.51
C CYS A 267 9.13 23.70 0.11
N ASP A 268 8.07 23.44 -0.64
CA ASP A 268 7.91 23.97 -2.00
C ASP A 268 7.58 25.47 -2.00
N SER A 269 7.12 26.02 -0.87
CA SER A 269 6.85 27.45 -0.71
C SER A 269 8.05 28.23 -0.16
N CYS A 270 8.54 27.92 1.05
CA CYS A 270 9.60 28.69 1.70
C CYS A 270 11.02 28.15 1.46
N GLN A 271 11.16 27.00 0.80
CA GLN A 271 12.44 26.34 0.51
C GLN A 271 13.26 25.92 1.75
N ASP A 272 12.69 25.99 2.95
CA ASP A 272 13.34 25.49 4.15
C ASP A 272 13.29 23.97 4.26
N ALA A 273 14.30 23.41 4.94
CA ALA A 273 14.38 21.98 5.23
C ALA A 273 13.33 21.57 6.28
N ILE A 274 12.48 20.61 5.91
CA ILE A 274 11.60 19.84 6.77
C ILE A 274 12.38 18.62 7.22
N ARG A 275 12.79 18.55 8.49
CA ARG A 275 13.69 17.50 8.99
C ARG A 275 12.91 16.33 9.58
N HIS A 276 13.57 15.18 9.72
CA HIS A 276 12.92 13.99 10.28
C HIS A 276 12.29 14.22 11.66
N GLY A 277 12.90 15.07 12.50
CA GLY A 277 12.36 15.45 13.80
C GLY A 277 10.99 16.16 13.73
N ASP A 278 10.62 16.75 12.59
CA ASP A 278 9.30 17.35 12.39
C ASP A 278 8.22 16.32 12.02
N LYS A 279 8.62 15.11 11.60
CA LYS A 279 7.74 14.10 10.99
C LYS A 279 6.49 13.81 11.82
N GLU A 280 6.64 13.48 13.11
CA GLU A 280 5.49 13.12 13.96
C GLU A 280 4.46 14.25 14.05
N ARG A 281 4.94 15.50 14.15
CA ARG A 281 4.07 16.68 14.23
C ARG A 281 3.37 16.96 12.90
N ILE A 282 4.10 16.98 11.79
CA ILE A 282 3.52 17.33 10.49
C ILE A 282 2.58 16.23 9.98
N VAL A 283 2.88 14.95 10.24
CA VAL A 283 1.99 13.83 9.90
C VAL A 283 0.70 13.90 10.71
N ARG A 284 0.76 14.20 12.01
CA ARG A 284 -0.44 14.37 12.86
C ARG A 284 -1.39 15.45 12.35
N LEU A 285 -0.84 16.51 11.75
CA LEU A 285 -1.58 17.66 11.22
C LEU A 285 -1.95 17.51 9.73
N GLY A 286 -1.56 16.41 9.10
CA GLY A 286 -1.78 16.22 7.67
C GLY A 286 -3.23 15.89 7.32
N ARG A 287 -3.55 16.03 6.03
CA ARG A 287 -4.85 15.70 5.47
C ARG A 287 -4.74 15.13 4.07
N TRP A 288 -5.73 14.37 3.62
CA TRP A 288 -5.76 13.91 2.24
C TRP A 288 -6.28 15.01 1.32
N VAL A 289 -5.61 15.16 0.18
CA VAL A 289 -6.00 16.10 -0.87
C VAL A 289 -6.20 15.32 -2.16
N ARG A 290 -7.33 15.51 -2.83
CA ARG A 290 -7.66 14.88 -4.13
C ARG A 290 -6.84 15.52 -5.25
N HIS A 291 -6.12 14.72 -6.04
CA HIS A 291 -5.38 15.18 -7.23
C HIS A 291 -6.12 14.90 -8.53
N ASN A 292 -7.18 14.08 -8.50
CA ASN A 292 -8.07 13.86 -9.63
C ASN A 292 -9.53 14.07 -9.19
N PRO A 293 -10.07 15.31 -9.24
CA PRO A 293 -11.45 15.58 -8.80
C PRO A 293 -12.53 14.80 -9.56
N ASN A 294 -12.22 14.30 -10.77
CA ASN A 294 -13.13 13.53 -11.62
C ASN A 294 -13.01 12.00 -11.40
N GLY A 295 -12.23 11.57 -10.41
CA GLY A 295 -12.07 10.17 -10.07
C GLY A 295 -13.36 9.50 -9.62
N GLY A 296 -13.55 8.23 -10.00
CA GLY A 296 -14.81 7.51 -9.73
C GLY A 296 -15.00 7.09 -8.28
N HIS A 297 -13.94 7.10 -7.46
CA HIS A 297 -13.95 6.62 -6.08
C HIS A 297 -12.75 7.17 -5.30
N PRO A 298 -12.78 7.14 -3.95
CA PRO A 298 -11.63 7.42 -3.10
C PRO A 298 -10.45 6.48 -3.38
N GLY A 299 -9.32 7.03 -3.78
CA GLY A 299 -8.08 6.28 -3.90
C GLY A 299 -6.93 6.97 -3.21
N PHE A 300 -6.20 6.22 -2.39
CA PHE A 300 -5.18 6.75 -1.50
C PHE A 300 -3.80 6.24 -1.90
N HIS A 301 -2.81 7.14 -1.88
CA HIS A 301 -1.42 6.76 -1.96
C HIS A 301 -0.61 7.19 -0.73
N LEU A 302 0.01 6.20 -0.08
CA LEU A 302 0.90 6.39 1.06
C LEU A 302 2.15 5.54 0.94
N TRP A 303 3.30 6.11 1.30
CA TRP A 303 4.59 5.41 1.29
C TRP A 303 5.30 5.55 2.62
N ARG A 304 6.43 4.84 2.77
CA ARG A 304 7.11 4.65 4.06
C ARG A 304 7.54 5.96 4.73
N ALA A 305 7.72 7.05 3.99
CA ALA A 305 8.12 8.34 4.56
C ALA A 305 7.15 8.91 5.60
N TYR A 306 5.85 8.57 5.53
CA TYR A 306 4.85 8.99 6.50
C TYR A 306 4.77 8.07 7.73
N ALA A 307 5.25 6.83 7.60
CA ALA A 307 5.06 5.81 8.62
C ALA A 307 5.90 6.13 9.88
N PRO A 308 5.32 6.11 11.09
CA PRO A 308 6.05 6.48 12.30
C PRO A 308 7.28 5.59 12.56
N GLN A 309 7.18 4.30 12.24
CA GLN A 309 8.22 3.29 12.41
C GLN A 309 9.40 3.37 11.43
N ARG A 310 9.39 4.30 10.46
CA ARG A 310 10.46 4.43 9.46
C ARG A 310 11.20 5.74 9.56
N ASP A 311 12.53 5.63 9.66
CA ASP A 311 13.44 6.77 9.64
C ASP A 311 13.76 7.20 8.20
N TRP A 312 13.85 8.51 7.96
CA TRP A 312 14.17 9.01 6.61
C TRP A 312 15.62 8.70 6.21
N GLY A 313 16.56 8.74 7.15
CA GLY A 313 17.94 8.30 6.90
C GLY A 313 18.01 6.83 6.49
N SER A 314 17.14 5.96 7.07
CA SER A 314 17.05 4.55 6.65
C SER A 314 16.57 4.38 5.20
N ILE A 315 15.63 5.21 4.74
CA ILE A 315 15.17 5.22 3.33
C ILE A 315 16.32 5.69 2.42
N ALA A 316 17.05 6.72 2.84
CA ALA A 316 18.22 7.20 2.11
C ALA A 316 19.32 6.14 2.01
N ALA A 317 19.57 5.38 3.09
CA ALA A 317 20.52 4.27 3.11
C ALA A 317 20.10 3.12 2.18
N GLU A 318 18.82 2.76 2.17
CA GLU A 318 18.26 1.75 1.25
C GLU A 318 18.44 2.20 -0.21
N TYR A 319 18.18 3.47 -0.51
CA TYR A 319 18.44 4.03 -1.85
C TYR A 319 19.93 4.08 -2.21
N ALA A 320 20.80 4.46 -1.27
CA ALA A 320 22.24 4.50 -1.50
C ALA A 320 22.82 3.11 -1.83
N GLN A 321 22.29 2.06 -1.19
CA GLN A 321 22.63 0.67 -1.52
C GLN A 321 22.17 0.30 -2.92
N VAL A 322 20.94 0.68 -3.30
CA VAL A 322 20.41 0.49 -4.66
C VAL A 322 21.34 1.18 -5.67
N MET A 323 21.73 2.43 -5.42
CA MET A 323 22.58 3.20 -6.33
C MET A 323 24.08 2.83 -6.28
N GLY A 324 24.48 1.91 -5.41
CA GLY A 324 25.88 1.50 -5.27
C GLY A 324 26.80 2.60 -4.71
N TRP A 325 26.27 3.56 -3.95
CA TRP A 325 27.05 4.64 -3.32
C TRP A 325 28.03 4.13 -2.24
N SER A 326 27.94 2.87 -1.85
CA SER A 326 28.72 2.20 -0.81
C SER A 326 30.22 2.01 -1.11
N ARG A 327 30.75 2.59 -2.20
CA ARG A 327 32.19 2.62 -2.51
C ARG A 327 32.64 4.04 -2.80
N ILE A 328 32.80 4.83 -1.74
CA ILE A 328 33.81 5.88 -1.75
C ILE A 328 35.12 5.15 -1.48
N ASP A 329 35.98 5.04 -2.50
CA ASP A 329 37.37 4.58 -2.33
C ASP A 329 38.04 5.53 -1.34
N ALA A 330 38.06 5.17 -0.07
CA ALA A 330 39.00 5.79 0.86
C ALA A 330 40.40 5.51 0.30
N PRO A 331 41.27 6.51 0.08
CA PRO A 331 42.66 6.21 -0.17
C PRO A 331 43.16 5.52 1.09
N SER A 332 43.35 4.21 1.02
CA SER A 332 44.09 3.49 2.03
C SER A 332 45.49 4.11 2.02
N ALA A 333 45.75 5.01 2.95
CA ALA A 333 47.10 5.32 3.35
C ALA A 333 47.66 4.04 3.96
N SER A 334 48.18 3.15 3.12
CA SER A 334 49.15 2.16 3.53
C SER A 334 50.38 2.95 3.97
N LEU A 335 50.48 3.15 5.28
CA LEU A 335 51.77 3.25 5.94
C LEU A 335 52.50 1.95 5.63
N ASP A 336 53.35 1.99 4.60
CA ASP A 336 54.55 1.17 4.46
C ASP A 336 55.16 1.50 3.09
N ASP A 337 56.06 2.48 3.08
CA ASP A 337 57.12 2.48 2.08
C ASP A 337 58.41 3.02 2.68
N ALA A 338 59.29 2.10 3.04
CA ALA A 338 60.71 2.35 3.16
C ALA A 338 61.44 1.16 2.52
N THR A 339 61.63 1.19 1.20
CA THR A 339 62.94 1.15 0.53
C THR A 339 62.84 0.63 -0.92
N SER A 340 62.97 1.53 -1.90
CA SER A 340 63.98 1.47 -3.00
C SER A 340 63.48 2.20 -4.28
N PRO A 341 64.39 2.82 -5.05
CA PRO A 341 64.03 3.67 -6.18
C PRO A 341 64.01 2.93 -7.54
N GLU A 342 63.42 3.61 -8.53
CA GLU A 342 63.49 3.39 -9.98
C GLU A 342 62.43 2.47 -10.63
N ALA A 343 61.44 3.07 -11.29
CA ALA A 343 61.29 3.06 -12.76
C ALA A 343 59.83 3.37 -13.21
N GLY A 344 59.69 4.31 -14.15
CA GLY A 344 58.64 4.28 -15.18
C GLY A 344 57.25 4.83 -14.83
N SER A 345 57.04 6.12 -15.09
CA SER A 345 55.73 6.76 -15.12
C SER A 345 54.88 6.29 -16.32
N ALA A 346 53.69 5.74 -16.06
CA ALA A 346 52.59 5.71 -17.03
C ALA A 346 51.26 5.99 -16.30
N PRO A 347 50.43 6.95 -16.76
CA PRO A 347 49.16 7.22 -16.11
C PRO A 347 48.18 6.08 -16.42
N ARG A 348 47.89 5.23 -15.43
CA ARG A 348 46.79 4.27 -15.50
C ARG A 348 45.48 5.05 -15.45
N ASN A 349 44.94 5.32 -16.63
CA ASN A 349 43.62 5.88 -16.83
C ASN A 349 42.56 4.85 -16.41
N ARG A 350 42.27 4.74 -15.10
CA ARG A 350 41.17 3.92 -14.58
C ARG A 350 39.88 4.72 -14.71
N LYS A 351 39.16 4.50 -15.80
CA LYS A 351 37.74 4.89 -15.89
C LYS A 351 36.99 4.21 -14.74
N ALA A 352 36.42 4.99 -13.85
CA ALA A 352 35.45 4.52 -12.88
C ALA A 352 34.24 3.99 -13.65
N THR A 353 34.13 2.67 -13.80
CA THR A 353 32.90 2.02 -14.23
C THR A 353 31.92 2.11 -13.07
N ALA A 354 30.91 2.97 -13.20
CA ALA A 354 29.78 3.00 -12.28
C ALA A 354 29.20 1.58 -12.14
N PRO A 355 28.83 1.13 -10.93
CA PRO A 355 28.24 -0.18 -10.75
C PRO A 355 26.92 -0.26 -11.53
N VAL A 356 26.75 -1.33 -12.32
CA VAL A 356 25.47 -1.68 -12.93
C VAL A 356 24.55 -2.11 -11.80
N VAL A 357 23.72 -1.19 -11.32
CA VAL A 357 22.59 -1.51 -10.44
C VAL A 357 21.68 -2.46 -11.20
N SER A 358 21.35 -3.62 -10.62
CA SER A 358 20.42 -4.51 -11.30
C SER A 358 19.01 -3.91 -11.26
N ALA A 359 18.35 -3.85 -12.42
CA ALA A 359 16.98 -3.36 -12.53
C ALA A 359 16.01 -4.03 -11.54
N ALA A 360 16.30 -5.27 -11.13
CA ALA A 360 15.54 -5.99 -10.11
C ALA A 360 15.66 -5.37 -8.71
N ILE A 361 16.85 -4.91 -8.31
CA ILE A 361 17.06 -4.24 -7.01
C ILE A 361 16.35 -2.89 -7.00
N GLU A 362 16.47 -2.14 -8.10
CA GLU A 362 15.77 -0.86 -8.25
C GLU A 362 14.25 -1.06 -8.21
N GLN A 363 13.71 -2.03 -8.95
CA GLN A 363 12.29 -2.36 -8.93
C GLN A 363 11.76 -2.60 -7.51
N VAL A 364 12.48 -3.38 -6.69
CA VAL A 364 12.10 -3.63 -5.29
C VAL A 364 12.01 -2.33 -4.50
N PHE A 365 12.97 -1.42 -4.66
CA PHE A 365 12.92 -0.10 -4.01
C PHE A 365 11.67 0.70 -4.41
N TRP A 366 11.41 0.82 -5.71
CA TRP A 366 10.23 1.56 -6.21
C TRP A 366 8.92 0.98 -5.69
N ASN A 367 8.77 -0.35 -5.71
CA ASN A 367 7.54 -1.03 -5.34
C ASN A 367 7.34 -1.09 -3.81
N ASP A 368 8.37 -1.47 -3.06
CA ASP A 368 8.24 -1.76 -1.63
C ASP A 368 8.52 -0.56 -0.72
N VAL A 369 9.31 0.42 -1.16
CA VAL A 369 9.66 1.61 -0.39
C VAL A 369 8.80 2.80 -0.79
N LEU A 370 8.73 3.10 -2.09
CA LEU A 370 7.93 4.21 -2.62
C LEU A 370 6.46 3.82 -2.80
N GLY A 371 6.15 2.54 -3.02
CA GLY A 371 4.79 2.14 -3.36
C GLY A 371 4.35 2.66 -4.73
N LEU A 372 5.31 2.98 -5.60
CA LEU A 372 5.11 3.50 -6.94
C LEU A 372 5.39 2.41 -7.97
N PRO A 373 4.72 2.45 -9.13
CA PRO A 373 4.98 1.49 -10.18
C PRO A 373 6.40 1.69 -10.74
N TYR A 374 7.11 0.59 -10.97
CA TYR A 374 8.42 0.60 -11.59
C TYR A 374 8.26 0.57 -13.10
N GLU A 375 8.96 1.47 -13.78
CA GLU A 375 9.05 1.49 -15.23
C GLU A 375 10.22 0.58 -15.65
N GLN A 376 9.90 -0.55 -16.27
CA GLN A 376 10.93 -1.42 -16.80
C GLN A 376 11.58 -0.72 -18.00
N ALA A 377 12.89 -0.56 -17.95
CA ALA A 377 13.66 -0.21 -19.13
C ALA A 377 13.48 -1.34 -20.15
N THR A 378 12.72 -1.08 -21.21
CA THR A 378 12.66 -1.97 -22.35
C THR A 378 13.88 -1.71 -23.24
N ASP A 379 14.63 -2.74 -23.60
CA ASP A 379 15.62 -2.66 -24.69
C ASP A 379 14.93 -2.43 -26.06
N ALA A 380 13.59 -2.43 -26.10
CA ALA A 380 12.80 -2.10 -27.25
C ALA A 380 12.95 -0.59 -27.57
N PRO A 381 13.31 -0.22 -28.81
CA PRO A 381 13.32 1.17 -29.22
C PRO A 381 11.91 1.75 -29.13
N ASP A 382 11.81 3.03 -28.78
CA ASP A 382 10.55 3.77 -28.75
C ASP A 382 9.84 3.66 -30.11
N TRP A 383 8.69 3.00 -30.12
CA TRP A 383 7.94 2.71 -31.34
C TRP A 383 7.42 3.99 -32.00
N GLU A 384 7.14 5.05 -31.22
CA GLU A 384 6.74 6.35 -31.76
C GLU A 384 7.91 7.00 -32.48
N GLN A 385 9.11 6.93 -31.92
CA GLN A 385 10.32 7.39 -32.62
C GLN A 385 10.61 6.57 -33.88
N LEU A 386 10.39 5.26 -33.87
CA LEU A 386 10.56 4.41 -35.06
C LEU A 386 9.51 4.74 -36.14
N ARG A 387 8.25 4.94 -35.75
CA ARG A 387 7.17 5.39 -36.64
C ARG A 387 7.52 6.76 -37.23
N ASP A 388 7.85 7.73 -36.38
CA ASP A 388 8.11 9.11 -36.78
C ASP A 388 9.34 9.22 -37.67
N ARG A 389 10.36 8.38 -37.47
CA ARG A 389 11.50 8.24 -38.39
C ARG A 389 11.10 7.73 -39.77
N THR A 390 10.01 6.98 -39.87
CA THR A 390 9.48 6.47 -41.14
C THR A 390 8.53 7.48 -41.78
N GLU A 391 7.66 8.12 -41.00
CA GLU A 391 6.63 9.04 -41.47
C GLU A 391 7.19 10.43 -41.81
N ASN A 392 8.25 10.87 -41.12
CA ASN A 392 8.90 12.18 -41.32
C ASN A 392 10.26 12.08 -42.03
N ALA A 393 10.57 10.94 -42.65
CA ALA A 393 11.81 10.80 -43.43
C ALA A 393 11.82 11.74 -44.64
N GLU A 394 12.96 12.36 -44.91
CA GLU A 394 13.13 13.20 -46.09
C GLU A 394 13.00 12.34 -47.38
N PRO A 395 12.46 12.90 -48.49
CA PRO A 395 12.34 12.18 -49.75
C PRO A 395 13.70 11.62 -50.22
N GLY A 396 13.84 10.30 -50.19
CA GLY A 396 15.07 9.58 -50.56
C GLY A 396 15.78 8.86 -49.39
N GLU A 397 15.38 9.09 -48.14
CA GLU A 397 15.92 8.37 -46.97
C GLU A 397 15.20 7.05 -46.67
N VAL A 398 13.99 6.86 -47.20
CA VAL A 398 13.21 5.62 -47.09
C VAL A 398 13.13 4.89 -48.43
N LEU A 399 13.23 3.56 -48.38
CA LEU A 399 13.01 2.71 -49.54
C LEU A 399 11.53 2.64 -49.88
N GLU A 400 11.20 2.51 -51.16
CA GLU A 400 9.81 2.32 -51.59
C GLU A 400 9.22 1.05 -50.95
N ARG A 401 7.95 1.14 -50.50
CA ARG A 401 7.22 0.00 -49.95
C ARG A 401 7.25 -1.18 -50.93
N GLY A 402 7.76 -2.32 -50.47
CA GLY A 402 7.91 -3.53 -51.29
C GLY A 402 9.34 -3.81 -51.78
N VAL A 403 10.29 -2.91 -51.54
CA VAL A 403 11.71 -3.11 -51.85
C VAL A 403 12.45 -3.64 -50.62
N LEU A 404 12.99 -4.85 -50.72
CA LEU A 404 13.88 -5.43 -49.71
C LEU A 404 15.32 -4.96 -49.99
N PRO A 405 16.00 -4.28 -49.04
CA PRO A 405 17.38 -3.88 -49.25
C PRO A 405 18.31 -5.08 -49.40
N ALA A 406 19.28 -4.97 -50.30
CA ALA A 406 20.27 -6.02 -50.57
C ALA A 406 21.25 -6.25 -49.39
N THR A 407 21.33 -5.32 -48.45
CA THR A 407 22.15 -5.38 -47.24
C THR A 407 21.43 -4.73 -46.05
N GLY A 408 21.63 -5.24 -44.84
CA GLY A 408 21.02 -4.72 -43.60
C GLY A 408 20.19 -5.77 -42.84
N PHE A 409 19.83 -5.45 -41.59
CA PHE A 409 18.94 -6.29 -40.78
C PHE A 409 17.48 -5.85 -40.95
N ILE A 410 16.59 -6.80 -41.20
CA ILE A 410 15.14 -6.55 -41.22
C ILE A 410 14.62 -6.82 -39.81
N PHE A 411 14.09 -5.79 -39.17
CA PHE A 411 13.39 -5.94 -37.91
C PHE A 411 11.90 -6.12 -38.19
N ALA A 412 11.36 -7.29 -37.89
CA ALA A 412 9.92 -7.55 -37.94
C ALA A 412 9.34 -7.34 -36.54
N ALA A 413 8.63 -6.24 -36.34
CA ALA A 413 7.80 -6.03 -35.15
C ALA A 413 6.40 -6.57 -35.44
N GLY A 414 6.03 -7.68 -34.80
CA GLY A 414 4.65 -8.16 -34.79
C GLY A 414 3.86 -7.36 -33.75
N VAL A 415 2.68 -6.87 -34.16
CA VAL A 415 1.69 -6.29 -33.23
C VAL A 415 0.98 -7.41 -32.49
#